data_AF-A0A3R8PXU2-F1
#
_entry.id   AF-A0A3R8PXU2-F1
#
_cell.length_a   1.000
_cell.length_b   1.000
_cell.length_c   1.000
_cell.angle_alpha   90.00
_cell.angle_beta   90.00
_cell.angle_gamma   90.00
#
_symmetry.space_group_name_H-M   'P 1'
#
loop_
_entity.id
_entity.type
_entity.pdbx_description
1 polymer ?
#
loop_
_entity_poly.entity_id
_entity_poly.type
_entity_poly.pdbx_seq_one_letter_code
_entity_poly.pdbx_strand_id
1 'polypeptide(L)'
;MAAEGYYDFENFRYIYQYKDHLGNVRVSYVQNSAGALEIRDTNDYYPFGMSFLKPFGQVSLYDPMAIPYNYKYNGKELQETGMYDYGARFYMPDIGRWGVIDNFADAYHSLSPYGYVANNPIKNIDINGEWIYIYDENNKGYKYDDGKLYSYDEKNKNWNEYTPAKDSFLANTMGLLGQITENDKNSVGSMYLGLFSNDETNANIYKSPNGRSYTKNINTYISFDQKDKVPTTEGNQALTPYVSLFHELGHAFANQKFDRGVLSSEWYKLQTGDDQERSVSKSEVFASMWENSLRSAKDLPLRTYYSPTQDGGTVSDSQILQRQSVYKNPLIQSKTTIYTPTQKAVLIFNEITKSLKK
;
A
#
# COMPACT_ATOMS: atom_id res chain seq x y z
N MET A 1 -4.11 36.23 -5.50
CA MET A 1 -5.47 35.72 -5.73
C MET A 1 -5.74 35.82 -7.21
N ALA A 2 -5.61 34.72 -7.96
CA ALA A 2 -6.03 34.70 -9.36
C ALA A 2 -7.55 34.52 -9.37
N ALA A 3 -8.29 35.53 -9.82
CA ALA A 3 -9.72 35.39 -10.02
C ALA A 3 -9.94 34.47 -11.23
N GLU A 4 -10.33 33.23 -10.97
CA GLU A 4 -10.82 32.33 -12.00
C GLU A 4 -12.31 32.61 -12.20
N GLY A 5 -12.73 32.69 -13.46
CA GLY A 5 -14.09 33.00 -13.88
C GLY A 5 -14.32 32.45 -15.29
N TYR A 6 -15.48 32.74 -15.88
CA TYR A 6 -15.82 32.31 -17.23
C TYR A 6 -16.44 33.45 -18.02
N TYR A 7 -16.33 33.37 -19.35
CA TYR A 7 -17.01 34.29 -20.24
C TYR A 7 -18.39 33.73 -20.59
N ASP A 8 -19.44 34.47 -20.24
CA ASP A 8 -20.82 34.20 -20.61
C ASP A 8 -21.04 34.77 -22.01
N PHE A 9 -21.03 33.86 -23.00
CA PHE A 9 -21.16 34.21 -24.42
C PHE A 9 -22.56 34.67 -24.81
N GLU A 10 -23.58 34.30 -24.05
CA GLU A 10 -24.97 34.71 -24.33
C GLU A 10 -25.19 36.16 -23.93
N ASN A 11 -24.63 36.57 -22.79
CA ASN A 11 -24.75 37.94 -22.28
C ASN A 11 -23.50 38.80 -22.53
N PHE A 12 -22.54 38.30 -23.31
CA PHE A 12 -21.28 38.96 -23.69
C PHE A 12 -20.51 39.60 -22.52
N ARG A 13 -20.39 38.88 -21.41
CA ARG A 13 -19.79 39.42 -20.17
C ARG A 13 -18.91 38.40 -19.47
N TYR A 14 -17.92 38.87 -18.72
CA TYR A 14 -17.10 38.01 -17.88
C TYR A 14 -17.71 37.88 -16.49
N ILE A 15 -17.84 36.64 -16.01
CA ILE A 15 -18.34 36.30 -14.68
C ILE A 15 -17.16 35.88 -13.82
N TYR A 16 -16.95 36.60 -12.72
CA TYR A 16 -15.90 36.31 -11.75
C TYR A 16 -16.42 35.35 -10.68
N GLN A 17 -15.57 34.43 -10.25
CA GLN A 17 -15.91 33.49 -9.18
C GLN A 17 -14.94 33.62 -7.99
N TYR A 18 -15.51 33.64 -6.81
CA TYR A 18 -14.78 33.43 -5.57
C TYR A 18 -14.91 31.96 -5.16
N LYS A 19 -13.77 31.28 -5.03
CA LYS A 19 -13.67 29.86 -4.70
C LYS A 19 -13.04 29.64 -3.32
N ASP A 20 -13.43 28.57 -2.62
CA ASP A 20 -12.80 28.17 -1.35
C ASP A 20 -11.55 27.29 -1.54
N HIS A 21 -11.00 26.74 -0.45
CA HIS A 21 -9.76 25.95 -0.47
C HIS A 21 -9.85 24.64 -1.25
N LEU A 22 -11.06 24.12 -1.48
CA LEU A 22 -11.31 22.92 -2.31
C LEU A 22 -11.79 23.28 -3.71
N GLY A 23 -11.77 24.57 -4.06
CA GLY A 23 -12.21 25.05 -5.36
C GLY A 23 -13.73 25.16 -5.51
N ASN A 24 -14.52 25.06 -4.44
CA ASN A 24 -15.97 25.20 -4.53
C ASN A 24 -16.33 26.65 -4.85
N VAL A 25 -17.18 26.87 -5.86
CA VAL A 25 -17.65 28.22 -6.22
C VAL A 25 -18.61 28.71 -5.13
N ARG A 26 -18.22 29.76 -4.39
CA ARG A 26 -19.02 30.33 -3.30
C ARG A 26 -19.83 31.54 -3.74
N VAL A 27 -19.23 32.42 -4.55
CA VAL A 27 -19.90 33.62 -5.06
C VAL A 27 -19.54 33.79 -6.53
N SER A 28 -20.55 33.99 -7.37
CA SER A 28 -20.37 34.46 -8.75
C SER A 28 -20.88 35.89 -8.85
N TYR A 29 -20.09 36.78 -9.42
CA TYR A 29 -20.44 38.19 -9.51
C TYR A 29 -19.95 38.82 -10.82
N VAL A 30 -20.63 39.88 -11.23
CA VAL A 30 -20.31 40.66 -12.44
C VAL A 30 -20.26 42.14 -12.10
N GLN A 31 -19.59 42.91 -12.94
CA GLN A 31 -19.74 44.36 -12.93
C GLN A 31 -20.90 44.74 -13.86
N ASN A 32 -21.87 45.50 -13.35
CA ASN A 32 -22.99 45.99 -14.15
C ASN A 32 -22.58 47.21 -15.00
N SER A 33 -23.48 47.65 -15.87
CA SER A 33 -23.24 48.79 -16.78
C SER A 33 -22.96 50.12 -16.07
N ALA A 34 -23.33 50.25 -14.79
CA ALA A 34 -23.04 51.41 -13.96
C ALA A 34 -21.71 51.29 -13.19
N GLY A 35 -20.93 50.23 -13.44
CA GLY A 35 -19.65 49.99 -12.78
C GLY A 35 -19.76 49.38 -11.37
N ALA A 36 -20.97 49.08 -10.89
CA ALA A 36 -21.18 48.48 -9.58
C ALA A 36 -21.09 46.94 -9.63
N LEU A 37 -20.63 46.32 -8.55
CA LEU A 37 -20.59 44.87 -8.41
C LEU A 37 -22.00 44.34 -8.13
N GLU A 38 -22.39 43.33 -8.90
CA GLU A 38 -23.67 42.64 -8.77
C GLU A 38 -23.43 41.15 -8.56
N ILE A 39 -23.95 40.62 -7.45
CA ILE A 39 -23.90 39.21 -7.14
C ILE A 39 -24.91 38.48 -8.02
N ARG A 40 -24.44 37.48 -8.77
CA ARG A 40 -25.29 36.64 -9.63
C ARG A 40 -25.72 35.36 -8.94
N ASP A 41 -24.80 34.78 -8.17
CA ASP A 41 -25.08 33.52 -7.48
C ASP A 41 -24.26 33.44 -6.20
N THR A 42 -24.85 32.82 -5.20
CA THR A 42 -24.19 32.53 -3.93
C THR A 42 -24.50 31.09 -3.55
N ASN A 43 -23.45 30.31 -3.35
CA ASN A 43 -23.56 28.89 -3.03
C ASN A 43 -22.86 28.59 -1.72
N ASP A 44 -23.64 28.05 -0.81
CA ASP A 44 -23.14 27.50 0.44
C ASP A 44 -23.36 25.99 0.35
N TYR A 45 -22.37 25.20 0.78
CA TYR A 45 -22.43 23.75 0.67
C TYR A 45 -22.29 23.13 2.05
N TYR A 46 -23.08 22.09 2.32
CA TYR A 46 -22.75 21.11 3.34
C TYR A 46 -21.41 20.44 3.01
N PRO A 47 -20.74 19.79 3.99
CA PRO A 47 -19.41 19.19 3.76
C PRO A 47 -19.34 18.25 2.56
N PHE A 48 -20.41 17.49 2.30
CA PHE A 48 -20.53 16.56 1.18
C PHE A 48 -21.09 17.19 -0.12
N GLY A 49 -21.15 18.50 -0.22
CA GLY A 49 -21.44 19.20 -1.48
C GLY A 49 -22.90 19.45 -1.79
N MET A 50 -23.82 19.03 -0.93
CA MET A 50 -25.23 19.43 -1.05
C MET A 50 -25.36 20.93 -0.81
N SER A 51 -26.12 21.62 -1.66
CA SER A 51 -26.35 23.06 -1.50
C SER A 51 -27.18 23.34 -0.25
N PHE A 52 -26.83 24.39 0.48
CA PHE A 52 -27.52 24.83 1.67
C PHE A 52 -28.85 25.48 1.27
N LEU A 53 -29.94 25.12 1.96
CA LEU A 53 -31.22 25.78 1.77
C LEU A 53 -31.13 27.22 2.29
N LYS A 54 -31.24 28.20 1.39
CA LYS A 54 -31.26 29.61 1.79
C LYS A 54 -32.63 29.99 2.35
N PRO A 55 -32.71 30.84 3.39
CA PRO A 55 -33.97 31.34 3.90
C PRO A 55 -34.77 32.07 2.80
N PHE A 56 -36.10 32.00 2.88
CA PHE A 56 -37.06 32.64 1.98
C PHE A 56 -36.63 34.06 1.58
N GLY A 57 -36.42 34.29 0.27
CA GLY A 57 -36.08 35.60 -0.32
C GLY A 57 -34.70 35.69 -0.97
N GLN A 58 -33.77 34.76 -0.67
CA GLN A 58 -32.53 34.57 -1.43
C GLN A 58 -32.65 33.32 -2.29
N VAL A 59 -33.31 33.45 -3.44
CA VAL A 59 -33.35 32.39 -4.43
C VAL A 59 -31.92 32.26 -4.98
N SER A 60 -31.24 31.14 -4.72
CA SER A 60 -30.22 30.68 -5.67
C SER A 60 -31.01 30.38 -6.93
N LEU A 61 -30.97 31.32 -7.88
CA LEU A 61 -31.62 31.19 -9.16
C LEU A 61 -30.84 30.12 -9.92
N TYR A 62 -31.12 28.85 -9.65
CA TYR A 62 -30.95 27.86 -10.69
C TYR A 62 -32.01 28.16 -11.74
N ASP A 63 -31.66 29.08 -12.62
CA ASP A 63 -32.35 29.32 -13.86
C ASP A 63 -31.53 28.61 -14.95
N PRO A 64 -31.95 27.42 -15.39
CA PRO A 64 -31.28 26.69 -16.46
C PRO A 64 -31.24 27.49 -17.79
N MET A 65 -31.99 28.59 -17.90
CA MET A 65 -31.92 29.54 -19.02
C MET A 65 -31.09 30.80 -18.74
N ALA A 66 -30.60 31.04 -17.52
CA ALA A 66 -29.81 32.26 -17.20
C ALA A 66 -28.43 32.03 -16.60
N ILE A 67 -28.06 30.79 -16.22
CA ILE A 67 -26.70 30.45 -15.79
C ILE A 67 -26.14 29.32 -16.66
N PRO A 68 -25.51 29.64 -17.81
CA PRO A 68 -25.01 28.64 -18.75
C PRO A 68 -23.82 27.81 -18.23
N TYR A 69 -23.25 28.16 -17.07
CA TYR A 69 -22.08 27.49 -16.49
C TYR A 69 -22.41 26.92 -15.10
N ASN A 70 -22.75 25.63 -15.05
CA ASN A 70 -23.23 24.97 -13.84
C ASN A 70 -22.14 24.27 -13.02
N TYR A 71 -20.92 24.80 -13.02
CA TYR A 71 -19.81 24.28 -12.23
C TYR A 71 -19.85 24.85 -10.81
N LYS A 72 -20.06 23.99 -9.80
CA LYS A 72 -20.38 24.40 -8.42
C LYS A 72 -19.40 23.79 -7.41
N TYR A 73 -19.76 22.67 -6.79
CA TYR A 73 -18.92 21.95 -5.83
C TYR A 73 -17.72 21.30 -6.50
N ASN A 74 -16.54 21.43 -5.91
CA ASN A 74 -15.23 21.01 -6.42
C ASN A 74 -14.92 21.47 -7.86
N GLY A 75 -15.59 22.53 -8.32
CA GLY A 75 -15.52 22.95 -9.72
C GLY A 75 -16.04 21.89 -10.69
N LYS A 76 -17.00 21.06 -10.27
CA LYS A 76 -17.69 20.03 -11.06
C LYS A 76 -19.05 20.51 -11.52
N GLU A 77 -19.42 20.05 -12.71
CA GLU A 77 -20.69 20.39 -13.33
C GLU A 77 -21.81 19.67 -12.59
N LEU A 78 -22.80 20.43 -12.12
CA LEU A 78 -24.03 19.89 -11.60
C LEU A 78 -24.97 19.55 -12.77
N GLN A 79 -25.38 18.30 -12.86
CA GLN A 79 -26.33 17.84 -13.88
C GLN A 79 -27.77 18.15 -13.44
N GLU A 80 -28.70 18.15 -14.41
CA GLU A 80 -30.14 18.34 -14.15
C GLU A 80 -30.71 17.31 -13.16
N THR A 81 -30.07 16.14 -13.06
CA THR A 81 -30.40 15.07 -12.11
C THR A 81 -30.03 15.39 -10.65
N GLY A 82 -29.31 16.49 -10.41
CA GLY A 82 -28.78 16.85 -9.09
C GLY A 82 -27.46 16.15 -8.73
N MET A 83 -26.88 15.40 -9.66
CA MET A 83 -25.58 14.73 -9.50
C MET A 83 -24.46 15.59 -10.08
N TYR A 84 -23.27 15.50 -9.49
CA TYR A 84 -22.08 16.14 -10.04
C TYR A 84 -21.34 15.20 -10.99
N ASP A 85 -20.97 15.70 -12.16
CA ASP A 85 -20.13 14.98 -13.10
C ASP A 85 -18.65 15.15 -12.74
N TYR A 86 -18.01 14.07 -12.28
CA TYR A 86 -16.58 14.05 -12.01
C TYR A 86 -15.76 13.51 -13.18
N GLY A 87 -16.39 13.06 -14.27
CA GLY A 87 -15.75 12.46 -15.44
C GLY A 87 -15.93 10.95 -15.45
N ALA A 88 -15.21 10.23 -14.59
CA ALA A 88 -15.32 8.78 -14.52
C ALA A 88 -16.59 8.30 -13.78
N ARG A 89 -17.15 9.13 -12.89
CA ARG A 89 -18.32 8.80 -12.07
C ARG A 89 -19.22 10.00 -11.82
N PHE A 90 -20.52 9.76 -11.66
CA PHE A 90 -21.46 10.73 -11.12
C PHE A 90 -21.48 10.66 -9.58
N TYR A 91 -21.31 11.81 -8.94
CA TYR A 91 -21.35 11.97 -7.49
C TYR A 91 -22.73 12.46 -7.04
N MET A 92 -23.30 11.81 -6.02
CA MET A 92 -24.59 12.14 -5.42
C MET A 92 -24.37 12.90 -4.10
N PRO A 93 -24.46 14.25 -4.12
CA PRO A 93 -24.14 15.08 -2.95
C PRO A 93 -25.17 14.98 -1.81
N ASP A 94 -26.40 14.59 -2.12
CA ASP A 94 -27.52 14.41 -1.20
C ASP A 94 -27.29 13.25 -0.22
N ILE A 95 -26.67 12.16 -0.67
CA ILE A 95 -26.29 11.02 0.17
C ILE A 95 -24.78 10.91 0.43
N GLY A 96 -23.98 11.76 -0.20
CA GLY A 96 -22.52 11.80 -0.03
C GLY A 96 -21.80 10.56 -0.56
N ARG A 97 -22.23 10.03 -1.71
CA ARG A 97 -21.74 8.78 -2.31
C ARG A 97 -21.61 8.87 -3.82
N TRP A 98 -20.82 7.97 -4.41
CA TRP A 98 -20.81 7.74 -5.85
C TRP A 98 -22.09 7.02 -6.29
N GLY A 99 -22.59 7.35 -7.49
CA GLY A 99 -23.73 6.66 -8.12
C GLY A 99 -23.40 5.25 -8.63
N VAL A 100 -22.11 4.93 -8.74
CA VAL A 100 -21.57 3.65 -9.18
C VAL A 100 -20.40 3.23 -8.31
N ILE A 101 -20.01 1.96 -8.42
CA ILE A 101 -18.82 1.41 -7.74
C ILE A 101 -17.57 2.15 -8.24
N ASP A 102 -16.66 2.48 -7.32
CA ASP A 102 -15.33 3.00 -7.61
C ASP A 102 -14.54 2.02 -8.51
N ASN A 103 -13.99 2.51 -9.63
CA ASN A 103 -13.16 1.71 -10.52
C ASN A 103 -11.93 1.14 -9.81
N PHE A 104 -11.50 1.81 -8.73
CA PHE A 104 -10.42 1.43 -7.84
C PHE A 104 -10.94 1.12 -6.43
N ALA A 105 -12.19 0.65 -6.31
CA ALA A 105 -12.73 0.15 -5.03
C ALA A 105 -11.78 -0.88 -4.40
N ASP A 106 -11.14 -1.69 -5.24
CA ASP A 106 -10.15 -2.70 -4.85
C ASP A 106 -8.85 -2.08 -4.30
N ALA A 107 -8.52 -0.82 -4.61
CA ALA A 107 -7.36 -0.15 -3.99
C ALA A 107 -7.69 0.40 -2.59
N TYR A 108 -8.97 0.47 -2.22
CA TYR A 108 -9.46 1.17 -1.02
C TYR A 108 -10.29 0.27 -0.09
N HIS A 109 -9.81 -0.94 0.23
CA HIS A 109 -10.61 -1.97 0.93
C HIS A 109 -11.25 -1.58 2.26
N SER A 110 -10.70 -0.61 3.01
CA SER A 110 -11.29 -0.13 4.27
C SER A 110 -12.40 0.92 4.06
N LEU A 111 -12.62 1.33 2.82
CA LEU A 111 -13.62 2.32 2.42
C LEU A 111 -14.75 1.61 1.67
N SER A 112 -15.95 2.20 1.74
CA SER A 112 -17.06 1.71 0.94
C SER A 112 -16.73 1.86 -0.55
N PRO A 113 -17.10 0.90 -1.42
CA PRO A 113 -16.96 1.03 -2.88
C PRO A 113 -17.73 2.21 -3.48
N TYR A 114 -18.70 2.76 -2.73
CA TYR A 114 -19.46 3.95 -3.09
C TYR A 114 -19.01 5.20 -2.30
N GLY A 115 -17.97 5.06 -1.47
CA GLY A 115 -17.52 6.09 -0.54
C GLY A 115 -16.88 7.27 -1.27
N TYR A 116 -17.32 8.48 -0.93
CA TYR A 116 -16.69 9.69 -1.43
C TYR A 116 -15.50 10.08 -0.54
N VAL A 117 -14.30 10.16 -1.14
CA VAL A 117 -13.06 10.73 -0.57
C VAL A 117 -12.72 10.30 0.87
N ALA A 118 -12.88 9.01 1.16
CA ALA A 118 -12.67 8.40 2.47
C ALA A 118 -13.51 9.00 3.60
N ASN A 119 -14.72 9.49 3.28
CA ASN A 119 -15.62 10.20 4.19
C ASN A 119 -15.01 11.46 4.83
N ASN A 120 -13.99 12.06 4.21
CA ASN A 120 -13.39 13.32 4.67
C ASN A 120 -13.36 14.40 3.56
N PRO A 121 -14.54 14.87 3.11
CA PRO A 121 -14.65 15.82 2.00
C PRO A 121 -14.24 17.26 2.36
N ILE A 122 -13.83 17.49 3.61
CA ILE A 122 -13.24 18.77 4.04
C ILE A 122 -11.75 18.84 3.67
N LYS A 123 -11.07 17.67 3.67
CA LYS A 123 -9.63 17.55 3.43
C LYS A 123 -9.29 16.97 2.05
N ASN A 124 -10.10 16.02 1.58
CA ASN A 124 -9.79 15.23 0.39
C ASN A 124 -10.72 15.61 -0.77
N ILE A 125 -10.21 15.44 -1.99
CA ILE A 125 -10.95 15.62 -3.24
C ILE A 125 -10.66 14.42 -4.15
N ASP A 126 -11.64 14.01 -4.93
CA ASP A 126 -11.43 13.15 -6.10
C ASP A 126 -11.52 14.05 -7.33
N ILE A 127 -10.45 14.17 -8.12
CA ILE A 127 -10.43 15.15 -9.22
C ILE A 127 -11.18 14.67 -10.43
N ASN A 128 -11.17 13.38 -10.75
CA ASN A 128 -11.73 12.86 -11.99
C ASN A 128 -12.70 11.69 -11.76
N GLY A 129 -13.09 11.44 -10.50
CA GLY A 129 -13.90 10.30 -10.13
C GLY A 129 -13.11 9.00 -10.22
N GLU A 130 -11.80 9.01 -9.98
CA GLU A 130 -10.96 7.81 -10.07
C GLU A 130 -10.13 7.59 -8.80
N TRP A 131 -9.34 8.59 -8.39
CA TRP A 131 -8.42 8.44 -7.27
C TRP A 131 -8.58 9.54 -6.24
N ILE A 132 -8.51 9.15 -4.96
CA ILE A 132 -8.51 10.10 -3.85
C ILE A 132 -7.15 10.79 -3.79
N TYR A 133 -7.17 12.11 -3.82
CA TYR A 133 -5.99 12.90 -3.58
C TYR A 133 -5.79 13.01 -2.07
N ILE A 134 -4.69 12.42 -1.59
CA ILE A 134 -4.36 12.45 -0.16
C ILE A 134 -3.35 13.55 0.12
N TYR A 135 -3.64 14.35 1.14
CA TYR A 135 -2.76 15.43 1.59
C TYR A 135 -2.14 15.04 2.93
N ASP A 136 -0.82 15.16 3.06
CA ASP A 136 -0.14 14.97 4.33
C ASP A 136 -0.45 16.12 5.32
N GLU A 137 0.18 16.10 6.49
CA GLU A 137 0.00 17.13 7.53
C GLU A 137 0.51 18.51 7.09
N ASN A 138 1.38 18.57 6.08
CA ASN A 138 1.92 19.79 5.51
C ASN A 138 1.16 20.22 4.24
N ASN A 139 -0.03 19.67 3.99
CA ASN A 139 -0.82 19.87 2.77
C ASN A 139 -0.10 19.48 1.47
N LYS A 140 0.91 18.58 1.53
CA LYS A 140 1.49 18.05 0.31
C LYS A 140 0.62 16.91 -0.23
N GLY A 141 0.15 17.07 -1.45
CA GLY A 141 -0.68 16.08 -2.15
C GLY A 141 0.15 14.91 -2.67
N TYR A 142 -0.38 13.69 -2.59
CA TYR A 142 0.17 12.48 -3.20
C TYR A 142 -0.93 11.76 -4.01
N LYS A 143 -0.56 11.16 -5.14
CA LYS A 143 -1.41 10.25 -5.92
C LYS A 143 -0.60 9.05 -6.38
N TYR A 144 -1.26 7.91 -6.54
CA TYR A 144 -0.69 6.72 -7.17
C TYR A 144 -1.37 6.54 -8.52
N ASP A 145 -0.59 6.32 -9.59
CA ASP A 145 -1.09 6.30 -10.96
C ASP A 145 -0.16 5.42 -11.82
N ASP A 146 -0.71 4.44 -12.53
CA ASP A 146 0.02 3.49 -13.39
C ASP A 146 1.33 2.93 -12.78
N GLY A 147 1.24 2.39 -11.56
CA GLY A 147 2.40 1.79 -10.89
C GLY A 147 3.37 2.79 -10.24
N LYS A 148 3.14 4.09 -10.42
CA LYS A 148 4.04 5.17 -9.99
C LYS A 148 3.41 6.04 -8.91
N LEU A 149 4.23 6.47 -7.96
CA LEU A 149 3.84 7.44 -6.95
C LEU A 149 4.16 8.85 -7.46
N TYR A 150 3.25 9.79 -7.28
CA TYR A 150 3.40 11.19 -7.65
C TYR A 150 3.17 12.08 -6.42
N SER A 151 3.81 13.24 -6.42
CA SER A 151 3.55 14.30 -5.44
C SER A 151 3.17 15.60 -6.13
N TYR A 152 2.23 16.33 -5.53
CA TYR A 152 1.75 17.61 -6.03
C TYR A 152 2.77 18.70 -5.73
N ASP A 153 3.18 19.42 -6.77
CA ASP A 153 3.99 20.63 -6.66
C ASP A 153 3.07 21.84 -6.72
N GLU A 154 2.81 22.43 -5.56
CA GLU A 154 1.93 23.60 -5.43
C GLU A 154 2.43 24.81 -6.22
N LYS A 155 3.76 24.96 -6.39
CA LYS A 155 4.36 26.12 -7.06
C LYS A 155 4.07 26.08 -8.56
N ASN A 156 4.18 24.90 -9.16
CA ASN A 156 4.00 24.69 -10.59
C ASN A 156 2.59 24.18 -10.95
N LYS A 157 1.74 23.92 -9.95
CA LYS A 157 0.40 23.33 -10.08
C LYS A 157 0.39 22.04 -10.92
N ASN A 158 1.40 21.20 -10.74
CA ASN A 158 1.56 19.96 -11.51
C ASN A 158 1.89 18.74 -10.61
N TRP A 159 1.71 17.55 -11.18
CA TRP A 159 2.07 16.29 -10.55
C TRP A 159 3.42 15.82 -11.07
N ASN A 160 4.37 15.63 -10.17
CA ASN A 160 5.69 15.11 -10.51
C ASN A 160 5.85 13.72 -9.90
N GLU A 161 6.50 12.81 -10.64
CA GLU A 161 6.85 11.49 -10.11
C GLU A 161 7.62 11.69 -8.80
N TYR A 162 7.13 11.07 -7.74
CA TYR A 162 7.71 11.16 -6.42
C TYR A 162 8.85 10.16 -6.33
N THR A 163 10.07 10.70 -6.30
CA THR A 163 11.25 9.92 -5.94
C THR A 163 11.46 10.06 -4.43
N PRO A 164 11.40 8.95 -3.67
CA PRO A 164 11.67 9.01 -2.23
C PRO A 164 13.09 9.54 -1.99
N ALA A 165 13.25 10.33 -0.92
CA ALA A 165 14.56 10.85 -0.57
C ALA A 165 15.57 9.71 -0.38
N LYS A 166 16.81 9.91 -0.87
CA LYS A 166 17.89 8.95 -0.68
C LYS A 166 18.03 8.62 0.81
N ASP A 167 18.25 7.35 1.11
CA ASP A 167 18.39 6.81 2.47
C ASP A 167 17.12 6.91 3.34
N SER A 168 15.99 7.37 2.79
CA SER A 168 14.69 7.31 3.46
C SER A 168 14.25 5.86 3.69
N PHE A 169 13.37 5.66 4.67
CA PHE A 169 12.77 4.35 4.93
C PHE A 169 12.12 3.76 3.68
N LEU A 170 11.37 4.59 2.94
CA LEU A 170 10.70 4.17 1.71
C LEU A 170 11.71 3.80 0.61
N ALA A 171 12.73 4.63 0.37
CA ALA A 171 13.78 4.33 -0.62
C ALA A 171 14.50 3.01 -0.30
N ASN A 172 14.88 2.81 0.96
CA ASN A 172 15.57 1.59 1.40
C ASN A 172 14.66 0.36 1.26
N THR A 173 13.39 0.48 1.66
CA THR A 173 12.40 -0.61 1.54
C THR A 173 12.17 -0.99 0.08
N MET A 174 11.97 0.00 -0.81
CA MET A 174 11.86 -0.25 -2.26
C MET A 174 13.13 -0.91 -2.81
N GLY A 175 14.31 -0.49 -2.35
CA GLY A 175 15.59 -1.12 -2.71
C GLY A 175 15.71 -2.57 -2.27
N LEU A 176 15.18 -2.94 -1.10
CA LEU A 176 15.12 -4.34 -0.66
C LEU A 176 14.14 -5.17 -1.50
N LEU A 177 12.95 -4.62 -1.79
CA LEU A 177 11.97 -5.28 -2.65
C LEU A 177 12.51 -5.49 -4.06
N GLY A 178 13.22 -4.50 -4.62
CA GLY A 178 13.91 -4.64 -5.91
C GLY A 178 15.02 -5.69 -5.90
N GLN A 179 15.71 -5.88 -4.76
CA GLN A 179 16.68 -6.97 -4.61
C GLN A 179 16.01 -8.35 -4.53
N ILE A 180 14.84 -8.44 -3.89
CA ILE A 180 14.04 -9.68 -3.85
C ILE A 180 13.57 -10.04 -5.26
N THR A 181 13.00 -9.08 -6.00
CA THR A 181 12.44 -9.32 -7.34
C THR A 181 13.48 -9.38 -8.45
N GLU A 182 14.70 -8.90 -8.19
CA GLU A 182 15.75 -8.74 -9.21
C GLU A 182 15.35 -7.80 -10.34
N ASN A 183 14.30 -6.99 -10.11
CA ASN A 183 13.59 -6.23 -11.13
C ASN A 183 13.11 -7.09 -12.32
N ASP A 184 12.93 -8.40 -12.11
CA ASP A 184 12.38 -9.33 -13.08
C ASP A 184 11.02 -9.84 -12.60
N LYS A 185 9.97 -9.56 -13.36
CA LYS A 185 8.60 -10.01 -13.08
C LYS A 185 8.45 -11.54 -13.03
N ASN A 186 9.38 -12.29 -13.61
CA ASN A 186 9.38 -13.74 -13.65
C ASN A 186 10.32 -14.38 -12.59
N SER A 187 11.01 -13.57 -11.79
CA SER A 187 11.87 -14.11 -10.72
C SER A 187 11.04 -14.82 -9.65
N VAL A 188 11.68 -15.73 -8.92
CA VAL A 188 11.06 -16.39 -7.76
C VAL A 188 10.61 -15.35 -6.74
N GLY A 189 11.39 -14.29 -6.52
CA GLY A 189 10.99 -13.20 -5.64
C GLY A 189 9.70 -12.52 -6.09
N SER A 190 9.56 -12.21 -7.38
CA SER A 190 8.34 -11.63 -7.95
C SER A 190 7.14 -12.56 -7.84
N MET A 191 7.31 -13.87 -8.08
CA MET A 191 6.23 -14.84 -7.91
C MET A 191 5.71 -14.87 -6.47
N TYR A 192 6.62 -14.83 -5.49
CA TYR A 192 6.27 -14.87 -4.07
C TYR A 192 5.69 -13.54 -3.57
N LEU A 193 6.23 -12.40 -4.02
CA LEU A 193 5.61 -11.11 -3.73
C LEU A 193 4.25 -10.95 -4.42
N GLY A 194 4.05 -11.60 -5.57
CA GLY A 194 2.75 -11.70 -6.25
C GLY A 194 1.66 -12.38 -5.43
N LEU A 195 2.03 -13.18 -4.41
CA LEU A 195 1.08 -13.75 -3.45
C LEU A 195 0.41 -12.69 -2.56
N PHE A 196 0.96 -11.46 -2.53
CA PHE A 196 0.37 -10.29 -1.88
C PHE A 196 -0.35 -9.36 -2.88
N SER A 197 -0.37 -9.70 -4.17
CA SER A 197 -1.11 -8.96 -5.20
C SER A 197 -2.59 -9.39 -5.22
N ASN A 198 -3.23 -9.38 -4.06
CA ASN A 198 -4.65 -9.66 -3.87
C ASN A 198 -5.15 -9.08 -2.54
N ASP A 199 -6.47 -8.99 -2.45
CA ASP A 199 -7.21 -8.37 -1.35
C ASP A 199 -7.11 -9.13 -0.03
N GLU A 200 -6.85 -10.44 -0.09
CA GLU A 200 -6.86 -11.33 1.06
C GLU A 200 -5.51 -11.41 1.79
N THR A 201 -4.44 -10.91 1.18
CA THR A 201 -3.07 -11.18 1.63
C THR A 201 -2.26 -9.90 1.63
N ASN A 202 -2.07 -9.32 2.80
CA ASN A 202 -1.44 -8.02 2.96
C ASN A 202 -0.21 -8.07 3.85
N ALA A 203 0.73 -7.14 3.65
CA ALA A 203 1.86 -6.95 4.55
C ALA A 203 2.16 -5.46 4.74
N ASN A 204 2.22 -5.02 5.99
CA ASN A 204 2.60 -3.66 6.34
C ASN A 204 4.06 -3.65 6.76
N ILE A 205 4.91 -2.89 6.06
CA ILE A 205 6.36 -2.85 6.34
C ILE A 205 6.67 -1.61 7.19
N TYR A 206 7.22 -1.82 8.38
CA TYR A 206 7.60 -0.79 9.33
C TYR A 206 9.09 -0.81 9.64
N LYS A 207 9.64 0.32 10.06
CA LYS A 207 10.98 0.37 10.65
C LYS A 207 10.97 -0.36 11.99
N SER A 208 11.89 -1.30 12.17
CA SER A 208 12.03 -2.01 13.45
C SER A 208 12.54 -1.06 14.55
N PRO A 209 11.91 -1.07 15.74
CA PRO A 209 12.40 -0.28 16.89
C PRO A 209 13.62 -0.91 17.56
N ASN A 210 13.86 -2.21 17.37
CA ASN A 210 14.78 -2.99 18.20
C ASN A 210 16.01 -3.51 17.43
N GLY A 211 16.27 -3.00 16.22
CA GLY A 211 17.41 -3.42 15.40
C GLY A 211 17.38 -4.88 14.92
N ARG A 212 16.22 -5.53 15.03
CA ARG A 212 15.97 -6.90 14.55
C ARG A 212 14.69 -6.95 13.75
N SER A 213 14.70 -7.74 12.69
CA SER A 213 13.49 -7.94 11.88
C SER A 213 12.57 -8.96 12.54
N TYR A 214 11.27 -8.72 12.49
CA TYR A 214 10.25 -9.62 13.03
C TYR A 214 8.87 -9.28 12.47
N THR A 215 7.95 -10.23 12.54
CA THR A 215 6.57 -10.05 12.07
C THR A 215 5.57 -10.30 13.18
N LYS A 216 4.57 -9.42 13.28
CA LYS A 216 3.42 -9.58 14.17
C LYS A 216 2.14 -9.46 13.34
N ASN A 217 1.43 -10.57 13.19
CA ASN A 217 0.26 -10.66 12.30
C ASN A 217 0.66 -10.30 10.86
N ILE A 218 0.15 -9.19 10.32
CA ILE A 218 0.50 -8.67 8.98
C ILE A 218 1.57 -7.57 9.02
N ASN A 219 2.01 -7.16 10.21
CA ASN A 219 2.97 -6.08 10.39
C ASN A 219 4.38 -6.65 10.43
N THR A 220 5.15 -6.40 9.38
CA THR A 220 6.56 -6.79 9.23
C THR A 220 7.44 -5.61 9.61
N TYR A 221 8.24 -5.79 10.65
CA TYR A 221 9.20 -4.79 11.12
C TYR A 221 10.58 -5.17 10.58
N ILE A 222 11.20 -4.28 9.81
CA ILE A 222 12.49 -4.52 9.16
C ILE A 222 13.61 -3.70 9.82
N SER A 223 14.76 -4.33 10.05
CA SER A 223 16.01 -3.64 10.37
C SER A 223 16.97 -3.74 9.18
N PHE A 224 17.51 -2.60 8.76
CA PHE A 224 18.50 -2.53 7.68
C PHE A 224 19.92 -2.87 8.14
N ASP A 225 20.13 -2.96 9.46
CA ASP A 225 21.41 -3.10 10.14
C ASP A 225 21.51 -4.36 11.00
N GLN A 226 20.65 -5.35 10.74
CA GLN A 226 20.59 -6.60 11.49
C GLN A 226 21.93 -7.35 11.44
N LYS A 227 22.39 -7.81 12.61
CA LYS A 227 23.71 -8.46 12.78
C LYS A 227 23.64 -9.97 12.99
N ASP A 228 22.44 -10.55 12.96
CA ASP A 228 22.24 -11.96 13.22
C ASP A 228 22.85 -12.81 12.09
N LYS A 229 23.33 -14.01 12.45
CA LYS A 229 23.88 -15.01 11.53
C LYS A 229 23.02 -16.26 11.54
N VAL A 230 22.96 -16.95 10.41
CA VAL A 230 22.23 -18.22 10.26
C VAL A 230 23.13 -19.32 9.72
N PRO A 231 22.97 -20.57 10.19
CA PRO A 231 23.72 -21.70 9.64
C PRO A 231 23.25 -22.01 8.22
N THR A 232 24.19 -22.10 7.29
CA THR A 232 23.93 -22.39 5.88
C THR A 232 24.78 -23.56 5.37
N THR A 233 24.62 -23.90 4.10
CA THR A 233 25.47 -24.86 3.38
C THR A 233 26.93 -24.45 3.31
N GLU A 234 27.24 -23.16 3.55
CA GLU A 234 28.60 -22.60 3.60
C GLU A 234 28.96 -22.06 4.99
N GLY A 235 28.38 -22.64 6.05
CA GLY A 235 28.62 -22.22 7.43
C GLY A 235 27.75 -21.03 7.87
N ASN A 236 28.15 -20.36 8.94
CA ASN A 236 27.36 -19.27 9.52
C ASN A 236 27.50 -17.99 8.69
N GLN A 237 26.43 -17.61 7.99
CA GLN A 237 26.38 -16.43 7.12
C GLN A 237 25.56 -15.31 7.75
N ALA A 238 25.94 -14.06 7.50
CA ALA A 238 25.17 -12.90 7.94
C ALA A 238 23.83 -12.85 7.18
N LEU A 239 22.76 -12.47 7.89
CA LEU A 239 21.48 -12.20 7.25
C LEU A 239 21.52 -10.85 6.53
N THR A 240 21.36 -10.87 5.21
CA THR A 240 21.18 -9.65 4.42
C THR A 240 19.76 -9.11 4.61
N PRO A 241 19.55 -7.78 4.68
CA PRO A 241 18.23 -7.21 4.96
C PRO A 241 17.12 -7.64 4.00
N TYR A 242 17.40 -7.88 2.71
CA TYR A 242 16.38 -8.32 1.76
C TYR A 242 15.96 -9.79 1.99
N VAL A 243 16.89 -10.66 2.40
CA VAL A 243 16.58 -12.03 2.81
C VAL A 243 15.79 -12.04 4.11
N SER A 244 16.17 -11.19 5.08
CA SER A 244 15.39 -11.02 6.32
C SER A 244 13.98 -10.52 6.03
N LEU A 245 13.83 -9.50 5.17
CA LEU A 245 12.52 -9.01 4.75
C LEU A 245 11.68 -10.14 4.14
N PHE A 246 12.28 -10.94 3.25
CA PHE A 246 11.57 -12.04 2.60
C PHE A 246 11.16 -13.16 3.58
N HIS A 247 11.99 -13.47 4.58
CA HIS A 247 11.64 -14.38 5.69
C HIS A 247 10.44 -13.84 6.47
N GLU A 248 10.47 -12.56 6.83
CA GLU A 248 9.39 -11.91 7.57
C GLU A 248 8.09 -11.80 6.76
N LEU A 249 8.16 -11.57 5.45
CA LEU A 249 6.99 -11.66 4.57
C LEU A 249 6.42 -13.08 4.53
N GLY A 250 7.26 -14.11 4.62
CA GLY A 250 6.80 -15.50 4.78
C GLY A 250 5.93 -15.68 6.04
N HIS A 251 6.30 -15.06 7.16
CA HIS A 251 5.46 -15.03 8.37
C HIS A 251 4.16 -14.26 8.15
N ALA A 252 4.22 -13.08 7.52
CA ALA A 252 3.03 -12.26 7.25
C ALA A 252 2.01 -13.02 6.38
N PHE A 253 2.50 -13.71 5.34
CA PHE A 253 1.70 -14.58 4.50
C PHE A 253 1.07 -15.72 5.32
N ALA A 254 1.90 -16.45 6.06
CA ALA A 254 1.45 -17.62 6.82
C ALA A 254 0.37 -17.26 7.84
N ASN A 255 0.55 -16.16 8.58
CA ASN A 255 -0.40 -15.68 9.59
C ASN A 255 -1.81 -15.45 9.02
N GLN A 256 -1.91 -15.10 7.74
CA GLN A 256 -3.18 -14.88 7.05
C GLN A 256 -3.78 -16.17 6.52
N LYS A 257 -2.97 -17.03 5.89
CA LYS A 257 -3.46 -18.21 5.16
C LYS A 257 -3.65 -19.47 6.01
N PHE A 258 -2.92 -19.63 7.11
CA PHE A 258 -2.96 -20.86 7.91
C PHE A 258 -3.49 -20.65 9.33
N ASP A 259 -3.93 -21.74 9.96
CA ASP A 259 -4.40 -21.73 11.34
C ASP A 259 -3.33 -21.23 12.31
N ARG A 260 -3.72 -20.26 13.16
CA ARG A 260 -2.80 -19.62 14.10
C ARG A 260 -2.33 -20.57 15.20
N GLY A 261 -3.19 -21.49 15.65
CA GLY A 261 -2.84 -22.50 16.64
C GLY A 261 -1.73 -23.41 16.12
N VAL A 262 -1.87 -23.92 14.90
CA VAL A 262 -0.84 -24.73 14.24
C VAL A 262 0.46 -23.94 14.06
N LEU A 263 0.41 -22.71 13.55
CA LEU A 263 1.60 -21.88 13.33
C LEU A 263 2.37 -21.59 14.62
N SER A 264 1.65 -21.25 15.70
CA SER A 264 2.25 -20.90 17.00
C SER A 264 2.65 -22.11 17.84
N SER A 265 2.25 -23.33 17.45
CA SER A 265 2.59 -24.53 18.19
C SER A 265 4.10 -24.77 18.20
N GLU A 266 4.60 -25.29 19.31
CA GLU A 266 6.02 -25.51 19.52
C GLU A 266 6.56 -26.53 18.52
N TRP A 267 7.68 -26.19 17.88
CA TRP A 267 8.49 -27.11 17.10
C TRP A 267 9.61 -27.72 17.96
N TYR A 268 10.38 -26.86 18.63
CA TYR A 268 11.44 -27.26 19.56
C TYR A 268 11.75 -26.12 20.52
N LYS A 269 12.53 -26.41 21.56
CA LYS A 269 13.02 -25.42 22.51
C LYS A 269 14.48 -25.11 22.26
N LEU A 270 14.79 -23.83 22.13
CA LEU A 270 16.14 -23.32 21.97
C LEU A 270 16.70 -22.96 23.36
N GLN A 271 17.85 -23.52 23.70
CA GLN A 271 18.61 -23.13 24.89
C GLN A 271 19.29 -21.77 24.65
N THR A 272 18.98 -20.79 25.48
CA THR A 272 19.45 -19.40 25.40
C THR A 272 20.32 -18.98 26.59
N GLY A 273 20.72 -19.94 27.43
CA GLY A 273 21.61 -19.79 28.58
C GLY A 273 21.61 -21.06 29.43
N ASP A 274 22.31 -21.07 30.57
CA ASP A 274 22.50 -22.27 31.40
C ASP A 274 21.19 -22.92 31.89
N ASP A 275 20.08 -22.16 31.98
CA ASP A 275 18.75 -22.65 32.40
C ASP A 275 17.57 -21.93 31.71
N GLN A 276 17.78 -21.28 30.56
CA GLN A 276 16.72 -20.54 29.86
C GLN A 276 16.38 -21.16 28.52
N GLU A 277 15.12 -21.57 28.36
CA GLU A 277 14.58 -22.11 27.11
C GLU A 277 13.64 -21.11 26.44
N ARG A 278 13.83 -20.91 25.14
CA ARG A 278 12.89 -20.20 24.27
C ARG A 278 12.17 -21.20 23.36
N SER A 279 10.85 -21.24 23.44
CA SER A 279 10.03 -22.01 22.50
C SER A 279 10.14 -21.41 21.10
N VAL A 280 10.43 -22.26 20.10
CA VAL A 280 10.46 -21.91 18.69
C VAL A 280 9.21 -22.49 18.04
N SER A 281 8.44 -21.66 17.36
CA SER A 281 7.18 -22.04 16.73
C SER A 281 7.38 -22.73 15.38
N LYS A 282 6.41 -23.54 14.98
CA LYS A 282 6.37 -24.18 13.66
C LYS A 282 6.39 -23.17 12.50
N SER A 283 5.87 -21.95 12.70
CA SER A 283 5.93 -20.88 11.71
C SER A 283 7.36 -20.58 11.22
N GLU A 284 8.39 -20.76 12.06
CA GLU A 284 9.77 -20.52 11.65
C GLU A 284 10.29 -21.53 10.62
N VAL A 285 9.76 -22.76 10.63
CA VAL A 285 10.06 -23.74 9.58
C VAL A 285 9.50 -23.27 8.24
N PHE A 286 8.26 -22.78 8.24
CA PHE A 286 7.62 -22.24 7.03
C PHE A 286 8.39 -21.05 6.48
N ALA A 287 8.66 -20.03 7.31
CA ALA A 287 9.39 -18.83 6.90
C ALA A 287 10.82 -19.15 6.43
N SER A 288 11.50 -20.11 7.07
CA SER A 288 12.83 -20.54 6.62
C SER A 288 12.82 -21.33 5.30
N MET A 289 11.78 -22.13 5.04
CA MET A 289 11.60 -22.82 3.75
C MET A 289 11.23 -21.83 2.64
N TRP A 290 10.41 -20.84 2.97
CA TRP A 290 10.12 -19.68 2.11
C TRP A 290 11.42 -18.94 1.77
N GLU A 291 12.22 -18.57 2.77
CA GLU A 291 13.55 -17.97 2.60
C GLU A 291 14.47 -18.80 1.69
N ASN A 292 14.53 -20.12 1.89
CA ASN A 292 15.33 -21.03 1.07
C ASN A 292 14.91 -21.05 -0.40
N SER A 293 13.65 -20.73 -0.71
CA SER A 293 13.18 -20.62 -2.10
C SER A 293 13.86 -19.43 -2.79
N LEU A 294 13.96 -18.28 -2.10
CA LEU A 294 14.69 -17.12 -2.61
C LEU A 294 16.20 -17.37 -2.65
N ARG A 295 16.78 -17.97 -1.60
CA ARG A 295 18.21 -18.31 -1.57
C ARG A 295 18.59 -19.21 -2.74
N SER A 296 17.79 -20.26 -2.98
CA SER A 296 18.04 -21.18 -4.08
C SER A 296 17.93 -20.51 -5.45
N ALA A 297 16.99 -19.58 -5.64
CA ALA A 297 16.82 -18.85 -6.89
C ALA A 297 18.00 -17.91 -7.20
N LYS A 298 18.67 -17.44 -6.14
CA LYS A 298 19.76 -16.47 -6.19
C LYS A 298 21.16 -17.08 -6.01
N ASP A 299 21.26 -18.41 -6.07
CA ASP A 299 22.50 -19.16 -5.81
C ASP A 299 23.18 -18.78 -4.48
N LEU A 300 22.38 -18.46 -3.46
CA LEU A 300 22.86 -18.18 -2.11
C LEU A 300 22.98 -19.46 -1.30
N PRO A 301 23.90 -19.53 -0.32
CA PRO A 301 23.98 -20.66 0.60
C PRO A 301 22.64 -20.91 1.30
N LEU A 302 22.12 -22.14 1.18
CA LEU A 302 20.81 -22.49 1.73
C LEU A 302 20.88 -22.58 3.26
N ARG A 303 19.87 -22.08 3.95
CA ARG A 303 19.73 -22.21 5.40
C ARG A 303 19.52 -23.69 5.78
N THR A 304 20.40 -24.21 6.62
CA THR A 304 20.40 -25.62 7.06
C THR A 304 19.74 -25.81 8.43
N TYR A 305 19.82 -24.80 9.30
CA TYR A 305 19.23 -24.78 10.64
C TYR A 305 18.53 -23.44 10.91
N TYR A 306 17.56 -23.41 11.82
CA TYR A 306 16.87 -22.16 12.16
C TYR A 306 17.77 -21.12 12.83
N SER A 307 18.51 -21.52 13.86
CA SER A 307 19.40 -20.67 14.65
C SER A 307 20.71 -21.40 14.95
N PRO A 308 21.86 -20.69 15.03
CA PRO A 308 23.06 -21.26 15.61
C PRO A 308 22.87 -21.52 17.12
N THR A 309 23.70 -22.39 17.71
CA THR A 309 23.84 -22.50 19.17
C THR A 309 24.54 -21.26 19.73
N GLN A 310 24.55 -21.07 21.05
CA GLN A 310 25.30 -19.98 21.70
C GLN A 310 26.79 -19.96 21.33
N ASP A 311 27.38 -21.14 21.11
CA ASP A 311 28.78 -21.30 20.67
C ASP A 311 28.97 -21.26 19.15
N GLY A 312 27.92 -20.93 18.38
CA GLY A 312 27.97 -20.88 16.92
C GLY A 312 27.90 -22.25 16.23
N GLY A 313 27.60 -23.32 16.96
CA GLY A 313 27.34 -24.66 16.44
C GLY A 313 25.90 -24.84 15.95
N THR A 314 25.50 -26.09 15.71
CA THR A 314 24.16 -26.46 15.19
C THR A 314 23.38 -27.26 16.22
N VAL A 315 22.10 -26.91 16.44
CA VAL A 315 21.18 -27.74 17.25
C VAL A 315 20.56 -28.79 16.33
N SER A 316 20.78 -30.08 16.57
CA SER A 316 20.22 -31.16 15.72
C SER A 316 18.69 -31.03 15.54
N ASP A 317 17.99 -30.57 16.57
CA ASP A 317 16.53 -30.44 16.56
C ASP A 317 15.99 -29.27 15.73
N SER A 318 16.85 -28.31 15.38
CA SER A 318 16.52 -27.15 14.55
C SER A 318 16.87 -27.34 13.07
N GLN A 319 17.24 -28.56 12.68
CA GLN A 319 17.66 -28.87 11.31
C GLN A 319 16.48 -28.84 10.34
N ILE A 320 16.63 -28.00 9.31
CA ILE A 320 15.63 -27.79 8.25
C ILE A 320 16.03 -28.56 7.00
N LEU A 321 17.31 -28.48 6.61
CA LEU A 321 17.85 -29.19 5.45
C LEU A 321 18.93 -30.19 5.85
N GLN A 322 18.92 -31.34 5.19
CA GLN A 322 19.96 -32.36 5.30
C GLN A 322 20.63 -32.61 3.95
N ARG A 323 21.92 -32.92 4.00
CA ARG A 323 22.70 -33.32 2.82
C ARG A 323 22.28 -34.72 2.40
N GLN A 324 21.83 -34.89 1.17
CA GLN A 324 21.36 -36.18 0.65
C GLN A 324 22.48 -36.95 -0.09
N SER A 325 23.18 -36.30 -1.03
CA SER A 325 24.28 -36.92 -1.78
C SER A 325 25.14 -35.87 -2.51
N VAL A 326 26.32 -36.30 -2.99
CA VAL A 326 27.11 -35.53 -3.97
C VAL A 326 26.89 -36.19 -5.33
N TYR A 327 26.12 -35.53 -6.20
CA TYR A 327 26.09 -35.93 -7.59
C TYR A 327 27.39 -35.45 -8.24
N LYS A 328 28.24 -36.40 -8.64
CA LYS A 328 29.43 -36.12 -9.43
C LYS A 328 29.05 -36.33 -10.88
N ASN A 329 28.77 -35.26 -11.62
CA ASN A 329 28.48 -35.39 -13.03
C ASN A 329 29.78 -35.81 -13.75
N PRO A 330 29.84 -37.01 -14.35
CA PRO A 330 31.07 -37.50 -14.96
C PRO A 330 31.50 -36.69 -16.19
N LEU A 331 30.60 -35.89 -16.78
CA LEU A 331 30.86 -35.12 -18.00
C LEU A 331 31.42 -33.71 -17.74
N ILE A 332 31.12 -33.10 -16.60
CA ILE A 332 31.51 -31.70 -16.29
C ILE A 332 32.41 -31.59 -15.06
N GLN A 333 32.85 -32.73 -14.48
CA GLN A 333 33.68 -32.82 -13.26
C GLN A 333 33.17 -31.96 -12.08
N SER A 334 31.93 -31.48 -12.13
CA SER A 334 31.32 -30.67 -11.09
C SER A 334 30.71 -31.58 -10.03
N LYS A 335 30.88 -31.18 -8.77
CA LYS A 335 30.24 -31.80 -7.61
C LYS A 335 29.04 -30.94 -7.24
N THR A 336 27.84 -31.43 -7.48
CA THR A 336 26.62 -30.79 -7.00
C THR A 336 26.18 -31.51 -5.72
N THR A 337 26.17 -30.78 -4.61
CA THR A 337 25.65 -31.33 -3.35
C THR A 337 24.14 -31.08 -3.31
N ILE A 338 23.35 -32.14 -3.20
CA ILE A 338 21.90 -32.05 -3.11
C ILE A 338 21.50 -31.96 -1.64
N TYR A 339 20.72 -30.93 -1.31
CA TYR A 339 20.11 -30.75 0.00
C TYR A 339 18.61 -30.99 -0.10
N THR A 340 18.04 -31.69 0.87
CA THR A 340 16.60 -31.94 0.96
C THR A 340 16.08 -31.56 2.34
N PRO A 341 14.82 -31.13 2.46
CA PRO A 341 14.20 -30.94 3.76
C PRO A 341 14.26 -32.21 4.62
N THR A 342 14.48 -32.05 5.93
CA THR A 342 14.41 -33.17 6.87
C THR A 342 12.98 -33.69 6.97
N GLN A 343 12.81 -34.97 7.34
CA GLN A 343 11.47 -35.53 7.53
C GLN A 343 10.64 -34.73 8.54
N LYS A 344 11.28 -34.23 9.61
CA LYS A 344 10.66 -33.36 10.62
C LYS A 344 10.16 -32.04 10.01
N ALA A 345 10.98 -31.37 9.20
CA ALA A 345 10.59 -30.14 8.51
C ALA A 345 9.44 -30.36 7.52
N VAL A 346 9.47 -31.46 6.75
CA VAL A 346 8.39 -31.83 5.82
C VAL A 346 7.08 -32.08 6.56
N LEU A 347 7.11 -32.78 7.70
CA LEU A 347 5.90 -33.02 8.50
C LEU A 347 5.29 -31.72 9.02
N ILE A 348 6.12 -30.79 9.53
CA ILE A 348 5.66 -29.48 9.99
C ILE A 348 5.06 -28.67 8.84
N PHE A 349 5.74 -28.64 7.69
CA PHE A 349 5.24 -27.92 6.51
C PHE A 349 3.90 -28.49 6.02
N ASN A 350 3.76 -29.83 6.01
CA ASN A 350 2.52 -30.51 5.66
C ASN A 350 1.39 -30.23 6.67
N GLU A 351 1.71 -30.11 7.96
CA GLU A 351 0.74 -29.78 9.00
C GLU A 351 0.22 -28.34 8.82
N ILE A 352 1.12 -27.39 8.56
CA ILE A 352 0.76 -25.99 8.27
C ILE A 352 -0.08 -25.89 7.01
N THR A 353 0.33 -26.52 5.91
CA THR A 353 -0.41 -26.43 4.64
C THR A 353 -1.79 -27.08 4.71
N LYS A 354 -1.97 -28.15 5.51
CA LYS A 354 -3.28 -28.74 5.78
C LYS A 354 -4.18 -27.87 6.65
N SER A 355 -3.63 -26.91 7.39
CA SER A 355 -4.38 -25.98 8.22
C SER A 355 -4.78 -24.71 7.48
N LEU A 356 -4.76 -24.74 6.14
CA LEU A 356 -5.24 -23.67 5.29
C LEU A 356 -6.65 -23.24 5.73
N LYS A 357 -6.80 -21.94 6.01
CA LYS A 357 -8.08 -21.34 6.35
C LYS A 357 -8.97 -21.39 5.11
N LYS A 358 -10.21 -21.82 5.31
CA LYS A 358 -11.24 -21.82 4.27
C LYS A 358 -11.84 -20.45 4.09
#